data_AF-A0A9E1WBR4-F1
#
_entry.id   AF-A0A9E1WBR4-F1
#
_cell.length_a   1.000
_cell.length_b   1.000
_cell.length_c   1.000
_cell.angle_alpha   90.00
_cell.angle_beta   90.00
_cell.angle_gamma   90.00
#
_symmetry.space_group_name_H-M   'P 1'
#
loop_
_entity.id
_entity.type
_entity.pdbx_description
1 polymer ?
#
loop_
_entity_poly.entity_id
_entity_poly.type
_entity_poly.pdbx_seq_one_letter_code
_entity_poly.pdbx_strand_id
1 'polypeptide(L)'
;MSATSISQATLHAPSAIQRKKTPSQWVSEHNFLLNLVTLGLVIMIVVSYILQVTGTVAKGYELRDLEVEIHQLTLENERMEVIARQSQSLEHVAKSVKMLGLVRAEQPTYIQSGEPSYAMAK
;
A
#
# COMPACT_ATOMS: atom_id res chain seq x y z
N MET A 1 4.03 -78.29 76.37
CA MET A 1 2.86 -78.73 75.58
C MET A 1 2.20 -77.49 75.03
N SER A 2 2.11 -77.44 73.70
CA SER A 2 1.82 -76.27 72.88
C SER A 2 0.42 -76.38 72.30
N ALA A 3 -0.32 -75.27 72.29
CA ALA A 3 -1.51 -74.95 71.46
C ALA A 3 -2.10 -73.65 72.05
N THR A 4 -2.61 -72.63 71.37
CA THR A 4 -2.82 -72.27 69.97
C THR A 4 -3.28 -70.82 70.00
N SER A 5 -2.78 -69.94 69.12
CA SER A 5 -3.60 -68.84 68.59
C SER A 5 -2.96 -68.28 67.32
N ILE A 6 -3.60 -68.59 66.21
CA ILE A 6 -3.47 -67.94 64.89
C ILE A 6 -4.09 -66.55 65.00
N SER A 7 -3.47 -65.49 64.47
CA SER A 7 -4.19 -64.46 63.70
C SER A 7 -3.27 -63.41 63.07
N GLN A 8 -3.29 -63.37 61.75
CA GLN A 8 -3.39 -62.17 60.89
C GLN A 8 -2.34 -61.05 61.05
N ALA A 9 -1.46 -60.86 60.07
CA ALA A 9 -1.68 -60.14 58.80
C ALA A 9 -1.30 -58.65 58.88
N THR A 10 -0.50 -58.25 57.89
CA THR A 10 -0.40 -56.91 57.28
C THR A 10 0.10 -55.73 58.14
N LEU A 11 1.26 -55.20 57.76
CA LEU A 11 1.45 -53.75 57.71
C LEU A 11 2.29 -53.40 56.47
N HIS A 12 1.56 -53.23 55.37
CA HIS A 12 2.02 -52.55 54.17
C HIS A 12 2.46 -51.12 54.51
N ALA A 13 3.48 -50.66 53.78
CA ALA A 13 4.11 -49.35 53.84
C ALA A 13 3.15 -48.16 54.03
N PRO A 14 3.55 -47.11 54.77
CA PRO A 14 2.99 -45.79 54.54
C PRO A 14 3.57 -45.24 53.23
N SER A 15 2.83 -45.40 52.13
CA SER A 15 3.08 -44.62 50.91
C SER A 15 2.83 -43.15 51.24
N ALA A 16 3.90 -42.35 51.25
CA ALA A 16 3.81 -40.90 51.37
C ALA A 16 3.06 -40.36 50.16
N ILE A 17 1.78 -40.04 50.34
CA ILE A 17 0.94 -39.41 49.34
C ILE A 17 1.49 -37.99 49.12
N GLN A 18 2.32 -37.83 48.08
CA GLN A 18 2.77 -36.54 47.57
C GLN A 18 1.55 -35.79 47.02
N ARG A 19 0.92 -34.95 47.86
CA ARG A 19 -0.12 -34.02 47.42
C ARG A 19 0.49 -33.05 46.41
N LYS A 20 0.21 -33.27 45.12
CA LYS A 20 0.50 -32.32 44.06
C LYS A 20 -0.20 -31.01 44.41
N LYS A 21 0.57 -29.93 44.58
CA LYS A 21 0.02 -28.58 44.76
C LYS A 21 -0.88 -28.28 43.57
N THR A 22 -2.16 -28.07 43.85
CA THR A 22 -3.20 -27.87 42.83
C THR A 22 -2.99 -26.50 42.19
N PRO A 23 -2.96 -26.37 40.85
CA PRO A 23 -2.69 -25.08 40.17
C PRO A 23 -3.73 -24.00 40.51
N SER A 24 -4.91 -24.42 40.95
CA SER A 24 -6.02 -23.57 41.41
C SER A 24 -5.65 -22.71 42.65
N GLN A 25 -4.78 -23.19 43.55
CA GLN A 25 -4.41 -22.45 44.76
C GLN A 25 -3.37 -21.33 44.50
N TRP A 26 -2.62 -21.41 43.40
CA TRP A 26 -1.65 -20.39 43.01
C TRP A 26 -2.32 -19.17 42.36
N VAL A 27 -3.38 -19.40 41.58
CA VAL A 27 -4.19 -18.36 40.94
C VAL A 27 -4.91 -17.50 41.99
N SER A 28 -5.38 -18.11 43.08
CA SER A 28 -6.10 -17.38 44.14
C SER A 28 -5.25 -16.35 44.89
N GLU A 29 -3.94 -16.61 45.09
CA GLU A 29 -3.03 -15.66 45.74
C GLU A 29 -2.56 -14.55 44.79
N HIS A 30 -2.51 -14.82 43.48
CA HIS A 30 -2.01 -13.87 42.48
C HIS A 30 -3.11 -13.13 41.72
N ASN A 31 -4.38 -13.21 42.16
CA ASN A 31 -5.52 -12.54 41.51
C ASN A 31 -5.28 -11.04 41.24
N PHE A 32 -4.65 -10.33 42.18
CA PHE A 32 -4.32 -8.91 42.00
C PHE A 32 -3.31 -8.69 40.87
N LEU A 33 -2.25 -9.52 40.83
CA LEU A 33 -1.20 -9.44 39.82
C LEU A 33 -1.73 -9.84 38.44
N LEU A 34 -2.56 -10.89 38.37
CA LEU A 34 -3.22 -11.33 37.15
C LEU A 34 -4.14 -10.23 36.61
N ASN A 35 -4.95 -9.60 37.45
CA ASN A 35 -5.84 -8.52 37.01
C ASN A 35 -5.04 -7.31 36.50
N LEU A 36 -3.95 -6.93 37.17
CA LEU A 36 -3.09 -5.83 36.73
C LEU A 36 -2.41 -6.12 35.39
N VAL A 37 -1.89 -7.33 35.20
CA VAL A 37 -1.29 -7.76 33.93
C VAL A 37 -2.33 -7.79 32.81
N THR A 38 -3.53 -8.28 33.10
CA THR A 38 -4.62 -8.36 32.10
C THR A 38 -5.10 -6.97 31.72
N LEU A 39 -5.22 -6.04 32.68
CA LEU A 39 -5.53 -4.63 32.42
C LEU A 39 -4.45 -3.97 31.57
N GLY A 40 -3.17 -4.18 31.91
CA GLY A 40 -2.04 -3.68 31.14
C GLY A 40 -2.03 -4.21 29.71
N LEU A 41 -2.33 -5.50 29.52
CA LEU A 41 -2.44 -6.13 28.20
C LEU A 41 -3.56 -5.49 27.37
N VAL A 42 -4.74 -5.28 27.96
CA VAL A 42 -5.87 -4.62 27.28
C VAL A 42 -5.48 -3.21 26.84
N ILE A 43 -4.86 -2.42 27.72
CA ILE A 43 -4.40 -1.07 27.39
C ILE A 43 -3.37 -1.11 26.25
N MET A 44 -2.42 -2.03 26.31
CA MET A 44 -1.38 -2.17 25.28
C MET A 44 -1.98 -2.53 23.91
N ILE A 45 -2.98 -3.41 23.87
CA ILE A 45 -3.72 -3.75 22.65
C ILE A 45 -4.46 -2.53 22.10
N VAL A 46 -5.13 -1.76 22.95
CA VAL A 46 -5.86 -0.55 22.53
C VAL A 46 -4.92 0.49 21.92
N VAL A 47 -3.79 0.78 22.59
CA VAL A 47 -2.80 1.73 22.08
C VAL A 47 -2.18 1.25 20.78
N SER A 48 -1.82 -0.03 20.70
CA SER A 48 -1.28 -0.64 19.47
C SER A 48 -2.27 -0.54 18.31
N TYR A 49 -3.54 -0.81 18.56
CA TYR A 49 -4.60 -0.69 17.56
C TYR A 49 -4.75 0.75 17.05
N ILE A 50 -4.77 1.74 17.96
CA ILE A 50 -4.83 3.15 17.58
C ILE A 50 -3.64 3.52 16.70
N LEU A 51 -2.42 3.15 17.09
CA LEU A 51 -1.20 3.43 16.32
C LEU A 51 -1.24 2.80 14.93
N GLN A 52 -1.69 1.55 14.81
CA GLN A 52 -1.86 0.89 13.51
C GLN A 52 -2.88 1.60 12.63
N VAL A 53 -4.02 1.99 13.19
CA VAL A 53 -5.06 2.72 12.46
C VAL A 53 -4.55 4.09 12.00
N THR A 54 -3.93 4.87 12.88
CA THR A 54 -3.36 6.18 12.52
C THR A 54 -2.23 6.07 11.52
N GLY A 55 -1.37 5.04 11.64
CA GLY A 55 -0.31 4.78 10.67
C GLY A 55 -0.85 4.34 9.31
N THR A 56 -1.97 3.61 9.28
CA THR A 56 -2.65 3.23 8.04
C THR A 56 -3.27 4.45 7.35
N VAL A 57 -3.81 5.41 8.11
CA VAL A 57 -4.29 6.68 7.58
C VAL A 57 -3.13 7.53 7.01
N ALA A 58 -2.00 7.61 7.70
CA ALA A 58 -0.81 8.32 7.21
C ALA A 58 -0.29 7.73 5.87
N LYS A 59 -0.24 6.40 5.76
CA LYS A 59 0.12 5.70 4.52
C LYS A 59 -0.85 5.97 3.37
N GLY A 60 -2.13 6.23 3.67
CA GLY A 60 -3.12 6.62 2.66
C GLY A 60 -2.83 7.98 2.04
N TYR A 61 -2.36 8.95 2.84
CA TYR A 61 -1.95 10.26 2.35
C TYR A 61 -0.65 10.16 1.54
N GLU A 62 0.35 9.44 2.03
CA GLU A 62 1.59 9.20 1.28
C GLU A 62 1.33 8.52 -0.07
N LEU A 63 0.40 7.54 -0.12
CA LEU A 63 0.01 6.88 -1.36
C LEU A 63 -0.68 7.85 -2.33
N ARG A 64 -1.56 8.70 -1.82
CA ARG A 64 -2.23 9.74 -2.62
C ARG A 64 -1.20 10.69 -3.24
N ASP A 65 -0.22 11.13 -2.47
CA ASP A 65 0.81 12.05 -2.94
C ASP A 65 1.68 11.41 -4.02
N LEU A 66 2.08 10.14 -3.83
CA LEU A 66 2.78 9.36 -4.85
C LEU A 66 1.95 9.20 -6.14
N GLU A 67 0.64 8.96 -6.02
CA GLU A 67 -0.25 8.79 -7.17
C GLU A 67 -0.38 10.09 -7.97
N VAL A 68 -0.44 11.23 -7.27
CA VAL A 68 -0.43 12.57 -7.91
C VAL A 68 0.89 12.82 -8.64
N GLU A 69 2.02 12.48 -8.03
CA GLU A 69 3.34 12.67 -8.63
C GLU A 69 3.49 11.82 -9.90
N ILE A 70 3.10 10.54 -9.86
CA ILE A 70 3.12 9.64 -11.02
C ILE A 70 2.22 10.20 -12.14
N HIS A 71 1.03 10.70 -11.79
CA HIS A 71 0.13 11.28 -12.77
C HIS A 71 0.73 12.52 -13.45
N GLN A 72 1.35 13.42 -12.68
CA GLN A 72 2.04 14.60 -13.24
C GLN A 72 3.19 14.21 -14.16
N LEU A 73 4.05 13.29 -13.74
CA LEU A 73 5.17 12.80 -14.54
C LEU A 73 4.72 12.14 -15.85
N THR A 74 3.61 11.39 -15.80
CA THR A 74 3.03 10.76 -16.99
C THR A 74 2.55 11.81 -17.99
N LEU A 75 1.85 12.83 -17.49
CA LEU A 75 1.31 13.92 -18.29
C LEU A 75 2.43 14.76 -18.93
N GLU A 76 3.52 15.01 -18.18
CA GLU A 76 4.72 15.66 -18.68
C GLU A 76 5.39 14.83 -19.80
N ASN A 77 5.46 13.51 -19.64
CA ASN A 77 6.03 12.60 -20.63
C ASN A 77 5.21 12.58 -21.92
N GLU A 78 3.89 12.45 -21.82
CA GLU A 78 2.97 12.53 -22.96
C GLU A 78 3.11 13.87 -23.70
N ARG A 79 3.24 14.97 -22.96
CA ARG A 79 3.47 16.30 -23.56
C ARG A 79 4.78 16.35 -24.33
N MET A 80 5.86 15.81 -23.78
CA MET A 80 7.15 15.74 -24.48
C MET A 80 7.06 14.87 -25.73
N GLU A 81 6.34 13.74 -25.67
CA GLU A 81 6.14 12.86 -26.82
C GLU A 81 5.39 13.58 -27.95
N VAL A 82 4.32 14.32 -27.63
CA VAL A 82 3.59 15.13 -28.62
C VAL A 82 4.50 16.16 -29.28
N ILE A 83 5.32 16.87 -28.49
CA ILE A 83 6.27 17.87 -29.02
C ILE A 83 7.29 17.21 -29.94
N ALA A 84 7.85 16.06 -29.53
CA ALA A 84 8.80 15.31 -30.35
C ALA A 84 8.18 14.87 -31.68
N ARG A 85 6.96 14.33 -31.66
CA ARG A 85 6.22 13.94 -32.87
C ARG A 85 5.91 15.14 -33.76
N GLN A 86 5.56 16.29 -33.18
CA GLN A 86 5.30 17.51 -33.95
C GLN A 86 6.58 18.00 -34.65
N SER A 87 7.72 17.99 -33.97
CA SER A 87 9.02 18.32 -34.56
C SER A 87 9.36 17.36 -35.72
N GLN A 88 9.19 16.06 -35.51
CA GLN A 88 9.45 15.05 -36.54
C GLN A 88 8.52 15.19 -37.75
N SER A 89 7.25 15.53 -37.51
CA SER A 89 6.27 15.81 -38.57
C SER A 89 6.67 17.03 -39.40
N LEU A 90 7.07 18.13 -38.75
CA LEU A 90 7.57 19.32 -39.44
C LEU A 90 8.83 19.03 -40.25
N GLU A 91 9.74 18.22 -39.72
CA GLU A 91 10.94 17.78 -40.45
C GLU A 91 10.57 16.95 -41.69
N HIS A 92 9.61 16.03 -41.56
CA HIS A 92 9.09 15.25 -42.69
C HIS A 92 8.45 16.13 -43.77
N VAL A 93 7.66 17.13 -43.37
CA VAL A 93 7.07 18.10 -44.31
C VAL A 93 8.16 18.90 -45.00
N ALA A 94 9.12 19.45 -44.26
CA ALA A 94 10.24 20.21 -44.82
C ALA A 94 11.06 19.38 -45.82
N LYS A 95 11.32 18.10 -45.50
CA LYS A 95 12.01 17.16 -46.40
C LYS A 95 11.19 16.85 -47.66
N SER A 96 9.88 16.68 -47.52
CA SER A 96 8.98 16.38 -48.65
C SER A 96 8.85 17.57 -49.60
N VAL A 97 8.73 18.78 -49.05
CA VAL A 97 8.72 20.05 -49.81
C VAL A 97 10.05 20.23 -50.56
N LYS A 98 11.18 19.93 -49.91
CA LYS A 98 12.50 19.96 -50.56
C LYS A 98 12.64 18.92 -51.67
N MET A 99 12.11 17.70 -51.51
CA MET A 99 12.10 16.68 -52.56
C MET A 99 11.23 17.06 -53.76
N LEU A 100 10.16 17.83 -53.55
CA LEU A 100 9.30 18.37 -54.61
C LEU A 100 9.91 19.58 -55.32
N GLY A 101 11.16 19.96 -54.99
CA GLY A 101 11.85 21.10 -55.59
C GLY A 101 11.34 22.47 -55.13
N LEU A 102 10.51 22.50 -54.08
CA LEU A 102 9.95 23.75 -53.54
C LEU A 102 11.01 24.42 -52.63
N VAL A 103 11.32 25.68 -52.92
CA VAL A 103 12.29 26.51 -52.17
C VAL A 103 11.53 27.43 -51.20
N ARG A 104 12.08 27.64 -50.01
CA ARG A 104 11.49 28.51 -48.97
C ARG A 104 11.33 29.94 -49.52
N ALA A 105 10.10 30.43 -49.61
CA ALA A 105 9.81 31.80 -50.03
C ALA A 105 10.14 32.77 -48.88
N GLU A 106 11.26 33.48 -48.96
CA GLU A 106 11.67 34.45 -47.94
C GLU A 106 10.84 35.74 -47.97
N GLN A 107 10.21 36.08 -49.10
CA GLN A 107 9.34 37.25 -49.24
C GLN A 107 8.21 36.94 -50.25
N PRO A 108 6.97 36.68 -49.78
CA PRO A 108 5.85 36.48 -50.69
C PRO A 108 5.39 37.82 -51.27
N THR A 109 5.72 38.07 -52.53
CA THR A 109 5.12 39.17 -53.31
C THR A 109 3.75 38.71 -53.81
N TYR A 110 2.69 39.13 -53.13
CA TYR A 110 1.31 38.88 -53.55
C TYR A 110 0.94 39.82 -54.70
N ILE A 111 0.74 39.25 -55.89
CA ILE A 111 0.25 40.01 -57.03
C ILE A 111 -1.28 40.10 -56.88
N GLN A 112 -1.79 41.28 -56.52
CA GLN A 112 -3.23 41.53 -56.56
C GLN A 112 -3.65 41.67 -58.04
N SER A 113 -4.20 40.59 -58.58
CA SER A 113 -4.95 40.62 -59.84
C SER A 113 -6.25 41.38 -59.58
N GLY A 114 -6.25 42.66 -59.96
CA GLY A 114 -7.41 43.52 -59.87
C GLY A 114 -8.27 43.39 -61.12
N GLU A 115 -9.19 42.42 -61.15
CA GLU A 115 -10.44 42.56 -61.91
C GLU A 115 -11.57 41.82 -61.16
N PRO A 116 -12.66 42.52 -60.78
CA PRO A 116 -13.86 41.86 -60.26
C PRO A 116 -14.57 41.12 -61.40
N SER A 117 -14.60 39.79 -61.31
CA SER A 117 -15.37 38.92 -62.17
C SER A 117 -16.86 39.07 -61.90
N TYR A 118 -17.59 39.72 -62.81
CA TYR A 118 -19.05 39.78 -62.78
C TYR A 118 -19.65 38.69 -63.67
N ALA A 119 -20.54 37.87 -63.10
CA ALA A 119 -21.38 36.97 -63.85
C ALA A 119 -22.64 37.72 -64.32
N MET A 120 -22.87 37.79 -65.64
CA MET A 120 -24.18 38.18 -66.17
C MET A 120 -25.09 36.96 -66.23
N ALA A 121 -26.21 37.02 -65.49
CA ALA A 121 -27.34 36.11 -65.68
C ALA A 121 -28.23 36.64 -66.81
N LYS A 122 -28.62 35.75 -67.74
CA LYS A 122 -29.65 35.99 -68.75
C LYS A 122 -30.93 35.27 -68.36
#